data_AF-A0ABD0NNW5-F1
#
_entry.id   AF-A0ABD0NNW5-F1
#
_cell.length_a   1.000
_cell.length_b   1.000
_cell.length_c   1.000
_cell.angle_alpha   90.00
_cell.angle_beta   90.00
_cell.angle_gamma   90.00
#
_symmetry.space_group_name_H-M   'P 1'
#
loop_
_entity.id
_entity.type
_entity.pdbx_description
1 polymer ?
#
loop_
_entity_poly.entity_id
_entity_poly.type
_entity_poly.pdbx_seq_one_letter_code
_entity_poly.pdbx_strand_id
1 'polypeptide(L)' 'MSTVTSATPEAPAISNPPPPEVTNPTKPGRKTNQLQYMQNVVVKTLWRHQFAWPFYQPVDAVKLGLP' A
#
# COMPACT_ATOMS: atom_id res chain seq x y z
N MET A 1 -15.06 21.82 41.16
CA MET A 1 -13.59 21.73 41.04
C MET A 1 -13.25 20.43 40.35
N SER A 2 -12.35 20.49 39.35
CA SER A 2 -11.51 19.39 38.85
C SER A 2 -12.23 18.23 38.14
N THR A 3 -11.84 17.77 36.95
CA THR A 3 -10.50 17.73 36.33
C THR A 3 -10.62 17.89 34.81
N VAL A 4 -9.85 18.83 34.25
CA VAL A 4 -9.58 18.89 32.81
C VAL A 4 -8.48 17.88 32.55
N THR A 5 -8.81 16.78 31.88
CA THR A 5 -7.83 15.81 31.39
C THR A 5 -6.93 16.51 30.37
N SER A 6 -5.65 16.60 30.70
CA SER A 6 -4.56 17.14 29.91
C SER A 6 -4.47 16.47 28.53
N ALA A 7 -4.53 17.28 27.47
CA ALA A 7 -4.11 16.87 26.14
C ALA A 7 -2.62 16.51 26.17
N THR A 8 -2.33 15.24 25.95
CA THR A 8 -0.97 14.76 25.67
C THR A 8 -0.60 15.27 24.27
N PRO A 9 0.57 15.88 24.04
CA PRO A 9 1.01 16.23 22.70
C PRO A 9 1.36 14.93 21.97
N GLU A 10 0.41 14.44 21.18
CA GLU A 10 0.58 13.28 20.30
C GLU A 10 1.60 13.67 19.21
N ALA A 11 2.83 13.20 19.37
CA ALA A 11 3.80 13.16 18.28
C ALA A 11 3.11 12.56 17.05
N PRO A 12 3.40 13.02 15.81
CA PRO A 12 2.71 12.51 14.62
C PRO A 12 2.84 10.98 14.61
N ALA A 13 1.72 10.31 14.87
CA ALA A 13 1.67 8.85 14.89
C ALA A 13 1.91 8.40 13.46
N ILE A 14 3.16 8.04 13.15
CA ILE A 14 3.54 7.38 11.89
C ILE A 14 2.57 6.21 11.76
N SER A 15 1.67 6.29 10.78
CA SER A 15 0.60 5.32 10.56
C SER A 15 0.56 4.99 9.07
N ASN A 16 0.41 3.70 8.77
CA ASN A 16 0.37 3.25 7.38
C ASN A 16 -0.92 3.74 6.71
N PRO A 17 -0.84 4.23 5.45
CA PRO A 17 -2.03 4.59 4.72
C PRO A 17 -2.90 3.35 4.47
N PRO A 18 -4.21 3.52 4.24
CA PRO A 18 -5.07 2.42 3.82
C PRO A 18 -4.55 1.82 2.50
N PRO A 19 -4.70 0.49 2.29
CA PRO A 19 -4.32 -0.14 1.04
C PRO A 19 -5.01 0.49 -0.18
N PRO A 20 -4.36 0.49 -1.36
CA PRO A 20 -4.95 1.02 -2.58
C PRO A 20 -6.18 0.20 -3.01
N GLU A 21 -7.15 0.87 -3.61
CA GLU A 21 -8.32 0.22 -4.18
C GLU A 21 -7.92 -0.63 -5.40
N VAL A 22 -8.10 -1.95 -5.32
CA VAL A 22 -7.76 -2.90 -6.39
C VAL A 22 -8.97 -3.34 -7.23
N THR A 23 -10.17 -3.07 -6.77
CA THR A 23 -11.42 -3.43 -7.47
C THR A 23 -12.46 -2.38 -7.19
N ASN A 24 -13.06 -1.85 -8.25
CA ASN A 24 -14.12 -0.87 -8.17
C ASN A 24 -15.30 -1.36 -9.02
N PRO A 25 -16.44 -1.74 -8.42
CA PRO A 25 -17.57 -2.29 -9.16
C PRO A 25 -18.32 -1.24 -10.00
N THR A 26 -18.14 0.05 -9.72
CA THR A 26 -18.78 1.14 -10.48
C THR A 26 -17.96 1.55 -11.70
N LYS A 27 -16.67 1.18 -11.74
CA LYS A 27 -15.79 1.40 -12.90
C LYS A 27 -15.78 0.14 -13.79
N PRO A 28 -16.20 0.23 -15.06
CA PRO A 28 -16.11 -0.90 -15.96
C PRO A 28 -14.64 -1.25 -16.22
N GLY A 29 -14.27 -2.51 -15.98
CA GLY A 29 -12.93 -3.02 -16.30
C GLY A 29 -12.72 -3.18 -17.82
N ARG A 30 -11.46 -3.38 -18.24
CA ARG A 30 -11.11 -3.67 -19.64
C ARG A 30 -10.16 -4.85 -19.72
N LYS A 31 -10.35 -5.69 -20.74
CA LYS A 31 -9.40 -6.75 -21.12
C LYS A 31 -8.83 -6.40 -22.49
N THR A 32 -7.54 -6.10 -22.54
CA THR A 32 -6.81 -5.83 -23.79
C THR A 32 -5.60 -6.75 -23.87
N ASN A 33 -5.10 -6.98 -25.08
CA ASN A 33 -3.84 -7.71 -25.31
C ASN A 33 -2.66 -7.07 -24.56
N GLN A 34 -2.62 -5.74 -24.47
CA GLN A 34 -1.58 -5.02 -23.72
C GLN A 34 -1.68 -5.29 -22.22
N LEU A 35 -2.88 -5.23 -21.63
CA LEU A 35 -3.08 -5.55 -20.21
C LEU A 35 -2.77 -7.03 -19.90
N GLN A 36 -3.12 -7.93 -20.82
CA GLN A 36 -2.75 -9.34 -20.72
C GLN A 36 -1.22 -9.54 -20.77
N TYR A 37 -0.52 -8.83 -21.66
CA TYR A 37 0.95 -8.86 -21.70
C TYR A 37 1.57 -8.32 -20.41
N MET A 38 1.05 -7.20 -19.91
CA MET A 38 1.49 -6.63 -18.62
C MET A 38 1.35 -7.64 -17.49
N GLN A 39 0.21 -8.31 -17.36
CA GLN A 39 -0.01 -9.30 -16.30
C GLN A 39 0.84 -10.56 -16.50
N ASN A 40 0.80 -11.16 -17.68
CA ASN A 40 1.33 -12.51 -17.92
C ASN A 40 2.84 -12.55 -18.17
N VAL A 41 3.41 -11.45 -18.66
CA VAL A 41 4.83 -11.36 -19.00
C VAL A 41 5.55 -10.42 -18.05
N VAL A 42 5.16 -9.14 -18.02
CA VAL A 42 5.90 -8.10 -17.29
C VAL A 42 5.83 -8.31 -15.78
N VAL A 43 4.62 -8.30 -15.20
CA VAL A 43 4.40 -8.49 -13.76
C VAL A 43 4.94 -9.85 -13.31
N LYS A 44 4.66 -10.92 -14.06
CA LYS A 44 5.17 -12.26 -13.75
C LYS A 44 6.69 -12.33 -13.68
N THR A 45 7.39 -11.65 -14.59
CA THR A 45 8.85 -11.62 -14.62
C THR A 45 9.40 -10.82 -13.44
N LEU A 46 8.84 -9.64 -13.19
CA LEU A 46 9.22 -8.81 -12.04
C LEU A 46 8.97 -9.52 -10.71
N TRP A 47 7.87 -10.26 -10.59
CA TRP A 47 7.53 -10.99 -9.37
C TRP A 47 8.50 -12.12 -9.04
N ARG A 48 9.20 -12.67 -10.03
CA ARG A 48 10.19 -13.74 -9.85
C ARG A 48 11.62 -13.22 -9.66
N HIS A 49 11.83 -11.90 -9.77
CA HIS A 49 13.16 -11.31 -9.64
C HIS A 49 13.65 -11.39 -8.19
N GLN A 50 14.96 -11.57 -7.98
CA GLN A 50 15.51 -11.76 -6.63
C GLN A 50 15.34 -10.52 -5.73
N PHE A 51 15.17 -9.35 -6.32
CA PHE A 51 14.90 -8.10 -5.61
C PHE A 51 13.41 -7.75 -5.50
N ALA A 52 12.52 -8.64 -5.89
CA ALA A 52 11.08 -8.38 -5.87
C ALA A 52 10.50 -8.39 -4.46
N TRP A 53 11.17 -9.06 -3.52
CA TRP A 53 10.65 -9.32 -2.18
C TRP A 53 10.14 -8.08 -1.41
N PRO A 54 10.74 -6.86 -1.51
CA PRO A 54 10.21 -5.68 -0.82
C PRO A 54 8.91 -5.13 -1.44
N PHE A 55 8.59 -5.54 -2.67
CA PHE A 55 7.49 -4.97 -3.47
C PHE A 55 6.25 -5.87 -3.51
N TYR A 56 6.25 -7.00 -2.80
CA TYR A 56 5.09 -7.90 -2.75
C TYR A 56 3.94 -7.36 -1.91
N GLN A 57 4.23 -6.43 -1.00
CA GLN A 57 3.28 -5.86 -0.07
C GLN A 57 3.46 -4.35 0.01
N PRO A 58 2.43 -3.60 0.45
CA PRO A 58 2.58 -2.19 0.77
C PRO A 58 3.70 -1.96 1.79
N VAL A 59 4.38 -0.82 1.67
CA VAL A 59 5.42 -0.43 2.61
C VAL A 59 4.81 -0.23 4.00
N ASP A 60 5.39 -0.90 5.00
CA ASP A 60 5.08 -0.68 6.40
C ASP A 60 6.04 0.37 6.99
N ALA A 61 5.61 1.63 6.95
CA ALA A 61 6.38 2.78 7.42
C ALA A 61 6.67 2.71 8.93
N VAL A 62 5.73 2.16 9.73
CA VAL A 62 5.88 2.04 11.18
C VAL A 62 6.99 1.04 11.51
N LYS A 63 6.95 -0.15 10.90
CA LYS A 63 7.96 -1.18 11.11
C LYS A 63 9.34 -0.76 10.63
N LEU A 64 9.40 0.05 9.58
CA LEU A 64 10.64 0.56 9.00
C LEU A 64 11.16 1.83 9.68
N GLY A 65 10.39 2.44 10.60
CA GLY A 65 10.77 3.68 11.27
C GLY A 65 10.99 4.84 10.30
N LEU A 66 10.18 4.92 9.24
CA LEU A 66 10.28 5.97 8.24
C LEU A 66 9.69 7.29 8.78
N PRO A 67 10.35 8.43 8.54
CA PRO A 67 9.90 9.74 9.04
C PRO A 67 8.62 10.25 8.35
#